data_AF-A0A7V9VWF8-F1
#
_entry.id   AF-A0A7V9VWF8-F1
#
_cell.length_a   1.000
_cell.length_b   1.000
_cell.length_c   1.000
_cell.angle_alpha   90.00
_cell.angle_beta   90.00
_cell.angle_gamma   90.00
#
_symmetry.space_group_name_H-M   'P 1'
#
loop_
_entity.id
_entity.type
_entity.pdbx_description
1 polymer ?
#
loop_
_entity_poly.entity_id
_entity_poly.type
_entity_poly.pdbx_seq_one_letter_code
_entity_poly.pdbx_strand_id
1 'polypeptide(L)' 'MTVNENDYVVSDVEYNVITTLATLLQGEDVLARYTEDAREAGEDEIVALFESLCAHHREVAKGLRAVLSRNLSP' A
#
# COMPACT_ATOMS: atom_id res chain seq x y z
N MET A 1 11.57 33.66 21.41
CA MET A 1 11.57 32.20 21.25
C MET A 1 10.94 31.93 19.89
N THR A 2 11.75 31.96 18.83
CA THR A 2 11.30 31.63 17.47
C THR A 2 11.30 30.12 17.35
N VAL A 3 10.15 29.52 17.66
CA VAL A 3 9.89 28.13 17.32
C VAL A 3 9.86 28.09 15.80
N ASN A 4 10.87 27.48 15.18
CA ASN A 4 10.81 27.16 13.76
C ASN A 4 9.69 26.12 13.60
N GLU A 5 8.50 26.55 13.16
CA GLU A 5 7.33 25.70 12.94
C GLU A 5 7.48 24.71 11.76
N ASN A 6 8.69 24.60 11.19
CA ASN A 6 8.98 23.74 10.04
C ASN A 6 9.36 22.29 10.40
N ASP A 7 9.49 21.93 11.68
CA ASP A 7 10.05 20.63 12.08
C ASP A 7 9.02 19.52 12.37
N TYR A 8 7.72 19.77 12.21
CA TYR A 8 6.69 18.80 12.62
C TYR A 8 5.46 18.70 11.70
N VAL A 9 5.60 19.08 10.43
CA VAL A 9 4.59 18.78 9.41
C VAL A 9 5.24 17.81 8.44
N VAL A 10 5.09 16.50 8.70
CA VAL A 10 5.20 15.50 7.63
C VAL A 10 4.36 16.05 6.49
N SER A 11 4.97 16.30 5.33
CA SER A 11 4.25 16.95 4.23
C SER A 11 2.95 16.17 3.99
N ASP A 12 1.82 16.84 3.78
CA ASP A 12 0.54 16.17 3.53
C ASP A 12 0.69 15.07 2.45
N VAL A 13 1.59 15.29 1.49
CA VAL A 13 1.98 14.31 0.47
C VAL A 13 2.66 13.07 1.06
N GLU A 14 3.64 13.23 1.95
CA GLU A 14 4.34 12.12 2.60
C GLU A 14 3.38 11.32 3.49
N TYR A 15 2.53 12.00 4.26
CA TYR A 15 1.50 11.35 5.07
C TYR A 15 0.54 10.55 4.19
N ASN A 16 0.08 11.12 3.08
CA ASN A 16 -0.80 10.43 2.13
C ASN A 16 -0.13 9.21 1.50
N VAL A 17 1.16 9.32 1.16
CA VAL A 17 1.93 8.20 0.58
C VAL A 17 2.12 7.08 1.61
N ILE A 18 2.49 7.41 2.86
CA ILE A 18 2.65 6.43 3.95
C ILE A 18 1.31 5.74 4.25
N THR A 19 0.23 6.52 4.35
CA THR A 19 -1.12 5.99 4.61
C THR A 19 -1.57 5.06 3.48
N THR A 20 -1.36 5.45 2.23
CA THR A 20 -1.69 4.62 1.07
C THR A 20 -0.87 3.33 1.06
N LEU A 21 0.43 3.42 1.34
CA LEU A 21 1.30 2.25 1.44
C LEU A 21 0.84 1.29 2.54
N ALA A 22 0.43 1.80 3.71
CA ALA A 22 -0.11 1.00 4.80
C ALA A 22 -1.40 0.28 4.36
N THR A 23 -2.32 0.98 3.70
CA THR A 23 -3.57 0.39 3.17
C THR A 23 -3.29 -0.72 2.16
N LEU A 24 -2.36 -0.52 1.22
CA LEU A 24 -2.02 -1.53 0.22
C LEU A 24 -1.44 -2.80 0.86
N LEU A 25 -0.56 -2.64 1.85
CA LEU A 25 0.06 -3.76 2.56
C LEU A 25 -0.94 -4.52 3.43
N GLN A 26 -1.81 -3.82 4.17
CA GLN A 26 -2.88 -4.45 4.95
C GLN A 26 -3.89 -5.16 4.05
N GLY A 27 -4.14 -4.61 2.86
CA GLY A 27 -5.02 -5.22 1.86
C GLY A 27 -4.51 -6.57 1.33
N GLU A 28 -3.20 -6.85 1.36
CA GLU A 28 -2.66 -8.14 0.90
C GLU A 28 -3.17 -9.32 1.73
N ASP A 29 -3.23 -9.17 3.06
CA ASP A 29 -3.72 -10.23 3.96
C ASP A 29 -5.21 -10.51 3.72
N VAL A 30 -5.99 -9.46 3.49
CA VAL A 30 -7.42 -9.57 3.20
C VAL A 30 -7.65 -10.23 1.84
N LEU A 31 -6.91 -9.82 0.81
CA LEU A 31 -7.00 -10.41 -0.52
C LEU A 31 -6.56 -11.87 -0.53
N ALA A 32 -5.53 -12.24 0.25
CA ALA A 32 -5.10 -13.63 0.39
C ALA A 32 -6.23 -14.50 0.95
N ARG A 33 -6.92 -14.03 1.98
CA ARG A 33 -8.07 -14.73 2.55
C ARG A 33 -9.23 -14.85 1.55
N TYR A 34 -9.59 -13.77 0.86
CA TYR A 34 -10.66 -13.82 -0.15
C TYR A 34 -10.32 -14.72 -1.33
N THR A 35 -9.04 -14.82 -1.69
CA THR A 35 -8.56 -15.73 -2.73
C THR A 35 -8.75 -17.19 -2.29
N GLU A 36 -8.44 -17.51 -1.04
CA GLU A 36 -8.67 -18.85 -0.49
C GLU A 36 -10.15 -19.19 -0.42
N ASP A 37 -10.98 -18.28 0.10
CA ASP A 37 -12.44 -18.46 0.16
C ASP A 37 -13.03 -18.73 -1.25
N ALA A 38 -12.56 -17.99 -2.28
CA ALA A 38 -12.99 -18.18 -3.67
C ALA A 38 -12.48 -19.51 -4.26
N ARG A 39 -11.27 -19.93 -3.90
CA ARG A 39 -10.68 -21.21 -4.32
C ARG A 39 -11.44 -22.39 -3.73
N GLU A 40 -11.80 -22.32 -2.45
CA GLU A 40 -12.64 -23.34 -1.79
C GLU A 40 -14.04 -23.44 -2.42
N ALA A 41 -14.57 -22.32 -2.91
CA ALA A 41 -15.85 -22.27 -3.62
C ALA A 41 -15.79 -22.75 -5.09
N GLY A 42 -14.58 -22.94 -5.65
CA GLY A 42 -14.39 -23.31 -7.06
C GLY A 42 -14.62 -22.16 -8.05
N GLU A 43 -14.51 -20.91 -7.59
CA GLU A 43 -14.74 -19.71 -8.39
C GLU A 43 -13.44 -19.21 -9.04
N ASP A 44 -12.93 -19.97 -10.02
CA ASP A 44 -11.61 -19.73 -10.64
C ASP A 44 -11.44 -18.33 -11.24
N GLU A 45 -12.50 -17.74 -11.81
CA GLU A 45 -12.45 -16.38 -12.35
C GLU A 45 -12.25 -15.33 -11.23
N ILE A 46 -12.88 -15.53 -10.07
CA ILE A 46 -12.74 -14.64 -8.92
C ILE A 46 -11.33 -14.77 -8.31
N VAL A 47 -10.81 -16.01 -8.23
CA VAL A 47 -9.42 -16.28 -7.79
C VAL A 47 -8.44 -15.50 -8.66
N ALA A 48 -8.57 -15.59 -10.00
CA ALA A 48 -7.68 -14.87 -10.92
C ALA A 48 -7.75 -13.35 -10.74
N LEU A 49 -8.94 -12.79 -10.47
CA LEU A 49 -9.11 -11.36 -10.21
C LEU A 49 -8.44 -10.92 -8.91
N PHE A 50 -8.58 -11.67 -7.82
CA PHE A 50 -7.94 -11.32 -6.54
C PHE A 50 -6.42 -11.48 -6.59
N GLU A 51 -5.90 -12.51 -7.26
CA GLU A 51 -4.47 -12.68 -7.47
C GLU A 51 -3.89 -11.53 -8.31
N SER A 52 -4.58 -11.13 -9.37
CA SER A 52 -4.20 -9.98 -10.20
C SER A 52 -4.21 -8.66 -9.42
N LEU A 53 -5.25 -8.43 -8.61
CA LEU A 53 -5.34 -7.25 -7.75
C LEU A 53 -4.21 -7.19 -6.72
N CYS A 54 -3.89 -8.32 -6.09
CA CYS A 54 -2.79 -8.42 -5.13
C CYS A 54 -1.43 -8.14 -5.80
N ALA A 55 -1.20 -8.68 -7.00
CA ALA A 55 0.00 -8.38 -7.77
C ALA A 55 0.10 -6.88 -8.11
N HIS A 56 -1.01 -6.25 -8.49
CA HIS A 56 -1.04 -4.81 -8.77
C HIS A 56 -0.74 -3.98 -7.50
N HIS A 57 -1.34 -4.32 -6.36
CA HIS A 57 -1.06 -3.66 -5.08
C HIS A 57 0.42 -3.70 -4.72
N ARG A 58 1.07 -4.87 -4.88
CA ARG A 58 2.50 -5.04 -4.63
C ARG A 58 3.35 -4.14 -5.52
N GLU A 59 2.99 -4.03 -6.80
CA GLU A 59 3.74 -3.20 -7.74
C GLU A 59 3.61 -1.71 -7.40
N VAL A 60 2.39 -1.25 -7.11
CA VAL A 60 2.15 0.13 -6.66
C VAL A 60 2.88 0.42 -5.34
N ALA A 61 2.84 -0.51 -4.39
CA ALA A 61 3.53 -0.38 -3.10
C ALA A 61 5.05 -0.25 -3.27
N LYS A 62 5.66 -1.00 -4.20
CA LYS A 62 7.09 -0.82 -4.55
C LYS A 62 7.37 0.58 -5.09
N GLY A 63 6.52 1.09 -5.99
CA GLY A 63 6.63 2.43 -6.54
C GLY A 63 6.56 3.51 -5.45
N LEU A 64 5.58 3.41 -4.55
CA LEU A 64 5.43 4.35 -3.44
C LEU A 64 6.62 4.29 -2.46
N ARG A 65 7.13 3.09 -2.16
CA ARG A 65 8.37 2.93 -1.36
C ARG A 65 9.57 3.59 -2.00
N ALA A 66 9.73 3.49 -3.32
CA ALA A 66 10.82 4.12 -4.06
C ALA A 66 10.70 5.66 -4.06
N VAL A 67 9.48 6.21 -4.06
CA VAL A 67 9.26 7.65 -3.92
C VAL A 67 9.61 8.12 -2.50
N LEU A 68 9.15 7.40 -1.47
CA LEU A 68 9.48 7.71 -0.08
C LEU A 68 10.99 7.68 0.18
N SER A 69 11.70 6.66 -0.31
CA SER A 69 13.15 6.56 -0.12
C SER A 69 13.93 7.68 -0.80
N ARG A 70 13.42 8.25 -1.89
CA ARG A 70 14.03 9.40 -2.57
C ARG A 70 13.78 10.74 -1.87
N ASN A 71 12.60 10.90 -1.25
CA ASN A 71 12.22 12.14 -0.59
C ASN A 71 12.68 12.21 0.88
N LEU A 72 12.92 11.06 1.53
CA LEU A 72 13.37 10.95 2.92
C LEU A 72 14.90 10.78 3.05
N SER A 73 15.66 10.86 1.96
CA SER A 73 17.12 10.95 2.02
C SER A 73 17.54 12.39 2.35
N PRO A 74 18.36 12.63 3.38
CA PRO A 74 18.83 13.95 3.78
C PRO A 74 19.70 14.65 2.73
#